data_AF-A0AAD3N507-F1
#
_entry.id   AF-A0AAD3N507-F1
#
_cell.length_a   1.000
_cell.length_b   1.000
_cell.length_c   1.000
_cell.angle_alpha   90.00
_cell.angle_beta   90.00
_cell.angle_gamma   90.00
#
_symmetry.space_group_name_H-M   'P 1'
#
loop_
_entity.id
_entity.type
_entity.pdbx_description
1 polymer ?
#
loop_
_entity_poly.entity_id
_entity_poly.type
_entity_poly.pdbx_seq_one_letter_code
_entity_poly.pdbx_strand_id
1 'polypeptide(L)'
;MNGDGDDNRPGMRGGHQMVIDVQTETVYLFGGWDGTQDLADFWAYSVQENQWACISRDTEKEREEQQVSKSDFYHYDIDANTWTLLSEDTSADGGPKLVFDHQVN
;
A
#
# COMPACT_ATOMS: atom_id res chain seq x y z
N MET A 1 16.60 8.25 -25.20
CA MET A 1 15.45 7.85 -26.03
C MET A 1 14.33 7.59 -25.07
N ASN A 2 13.25 8.37 -25.20
CA ASN A 2 12.19 8.49 -24.21
C ASN A 2 11.28 7.25 -24.29
N GLY A 3 11.11 6.57 -23.17
CA GLY A 3 10.28 5.38 -23.03
C GLY A 3 9.11 5.62 -22.08
N ASP A 4 8.47 6.79 -22.15
CA ASP A 4 7.21 7.08 -21.45
C ASP A 4 6.04 6.43 -22.20
N GLY A 5 6.12 5.12 -22.40
CA GLY A 5 4.96 4.31 -22.69
C GLY A 5 4.46 3.77 -21.37
N ASP A 6 3.15 3.87 -21.11
CA ASP A 6 2.47 2.99 -20.15
C ASP A 6 2.66 1.54 -20.61
N ASP A 7 3.87 1.01 -20.39
CA ASP A 7 4.16 -0.38 -20.63
C ASP A 7 3.44 -1.10 -19.50
N ASN A 8 2.31 -1.72 -19.82
CA ASN A 8 1.50 -2.54 -18.92
C ASN A 8 2.27 -3.83 -18.58
N ARG A 9 3.50 -3.71 -18.11
CA ARG A 9 4.40 -4.79 -17.71
C ARG A 9 5.61 -4.23 -16.96
N PRO A 10 6.22 -5.04 -16.09
CA PRO A 10 7.48 -4.68 -15.44
C PRO A 10 8.60 -4.44 -16.46
N GLY A 11 9.35 -3.36 -16.26
CA GLY A 11 10.58 -3.06 -17.02
C GLY A 11 11.73 -4.05 -16.73
N MET A 12 12.86 -3.83 -17.41
CA MET A 12 14.09 -4.62 -17.25
C MET A 12 14.58 -4.59 -15.79
N ARG A 13 14.92 -5.75 -15.23
CA ARG A 13 15.34 -5.89 -13.84
C ARG A 13 16.15 -7.16 -13.57
N GLY A 14 17.14 -7.08 -12.68
CA GLY A 14 17.86 -8.21 -12.11
C GLY A 14 17.63 -8.32 -10.59
N GLY A 15 17.89 -9.48 -10.00
CA GLY A 15 17.79 -9.68 -8.54
C GLY A 15 16.37 -9.56 -7.95
N HIS A 16 15.35 -9.53 -8.80
CA HIS A 16 13.95 -9.43 -8.40
C HIS A 16 13.47 -10.70 -7.69
N GLN A 17 12.44 -10.56 -6.86
CA GLN A 17 11.79 -11.70 -6.20
C GLN A 17 10.52 -12.08 -6.93
N MET A 18 10.26 -13.38 -7.06
CA MET A 18 9.06 -13.92 -7.69
C MET A 18 8.45 -15.04 -6.87
N VAL A 19 7.13 -15.03 -6.79
CA VAL A 19 6.32 -16.11 -6.22
C VAL A 19 5.10 -16.37 -7.11
N ILE A 20 4.54 -17.57 -7.02
CA ILE A 20 3.33 -17.95 -7.78
C ILE A 20 2.25 -18.40 -6.81
N ASP A 21 1.03 -17.87 -6.96
CA ASP A 21 -0.17 -18.47 -6.43
C ASP A 21 -0.75 -19.44 -7.47
N VAL A 22 -0.67 -20.73 -7.17
CA VAL A 22 -1.11 -21.79 -8.06
C VAL A 22 -2.63 -21.89 -8.12
N GLN A 23 -3.37 -21.43 -7.11
CA GLN A 23 -4.84 -21.52 -7.11
C GLN A 23 -5.45 -20.50 -8.08
N THR A 24 -4.90 -19.29 -8.10
CA THR A 24 -5.34 -18.20 -8.97
C THR A 24 -4.52 -18.09 -10.26
N GLU A 25 -3.50 -18.94 -10.43
CA GLU A 25 -2.53 -18.90 -11.52
C GLU A 25 -1.93 -17.50 -11.71
N THR A 26 -1.59 -16.85 -10.59
CA THR A 26 -1.04 -15.48 -10.58
C THR A 26 0.42 -15.50 -10.16
N VAL A 27 1.27 -14.89 -10.98
CA VAL A 27 2.69 -14.70 -10.67
C VAL A 27 2.88 -13.30 -10.11
N TYR A 28 3.44 -13.21 -8.91
CA TYR A 28 3.78 -11.94 -8.28
C TYR A 28 5.28 -11.67 -8.46
N LEU A 29 5.59 -10.42 -8.80
CA LEU A 29 6.94 -9.93 -9.03
C LEU A 29 7.16 -8.68 -8.19
N PHE A 30 8.22 -8.69 -7.40
CA PHE A 30 8.56 -7.57 -6.52
C PHE A 30 9.99 -7.09 -6.75
N GLY A 31 10.10 -5.78 -6.97
CA GLY A 31 11.35 -5.02 -6.99
C GLY A 31 12.39 -5.51 -7.99
N GLY A 32 13.66 -5.39 -7.59
CA GLY A 32 14.85 -5.71 -8.39
C GLY A 32 15.71 -4.48 -8.66
N TRP A 33 16.64 -4.57 -9.61
CA TRP A 33 17.53 -3.49 -10.02
C TRP A 33 17.55 -3.35 -11.54
N ASP A 34 17.33 -2.15 -12.07
CA ASP A 34 17.21 -1.90 -13.52
C ASP A 34 18.54 -1.54 -14.22
N GLY A 35 19.64 -1.46 -13.48
CA GLY A 35 20.93 -0.97 -13.96
C GLY A 35 21.30 0.42 -13.44
N THR A 36 20.33 1.15 -12.87
CA THR A 36 20.49 2.52 -12.37
C THR A 36 20.02 2.65 -10.93
N GLN A 37 18.88 2.07 -10.58
CA GLN A 37 18.27 2.17 -9.26
C GLN A 37 17.63 0.86 -8.79
N ASP A 38 17.51 0.72 -7.47
CA ASP A 38 16.65 -0.32 -6.90
C ASP A 38 15.18 0.03 -7.18
N LEU A 39 14.42 -1.01 -7.50
CA LEU A 39 13.00 -0.93 -7.80
C LEU A 39 12.22 -1.40 -6.58
N ALA A 40 11.19 -0.64 -6.22
CA ALA A 40 10.22 -0.99 -5.17
C ALA A 40 8.81 -1.19 -5.75
N ASP A 41 8.69 -1.40 -7.06
CA ASP A 41 7.43 -1.66 -7.74
C ASP A 41 6.95 -3.10 -7.54
N PHE A 42 5.64 -3.28 -7.55
CA PHE A 42 4.97 -4.55 -7.34
C PHE A 42 3.99 -4.83 -8.48
N TRP A 43 4.14 -6.00 -9.09
CA TRP A 43 3.38 -6.42 -10.26
C TRP A 43 2.78 -7.81 -10.06
N ALA A 44 1.62 -8.02 -10.66
CA ALA A 44 1.02 -9.35 -10.81
C ALA A 44 0.84 -9.67 -12.29
N TYR A 45 1.05 -10.93 -12.64
CA TYR A 45 0.71 -11.47 -13.95
C TYR A 45 -0.35 -12.55 -13.77
N SER A 46 -1.50 -12.34 -14.39
CA SER A 46 -2.56 -13.35 -14.48
C SER A 46 -2.27 -14.26 -15.68
N VAL A 47 -2.06 -15.55 -15.43
CA VAL A 47 -1.89 -16.54 -16.51
C VAL A 47 -3.21 -16.71 -17.28
N GLN A 48 -4.34 -16.66 -16.58
CA GLN A 48 -5.68 -16.80 -17.18
C GLN A 48 -5.97 -15.66 -18.17
N GLU A 49 -5.63 -14.43 -17.80
CA GLU A 49 -5.87 -13.24 -18.62
C GLU A 49 -4.69 -12.93 -19.55
N ASN A 50 -3.55 -13.59 -19.34
CA ASN A 50 -2.29 -13.34 -20.04
C ASN A 50 -1.87 -11.86 -20.00
N GLN A 51 -2.02 -11.23 -18.84
CA GLN A 51 -1.80 -9.79 -18.66
C GLN A 51 -1.09 -9.48 -17.35
N TRP A 52 -0.30 -8.40 -17.39
CA TRP A 52 0.27 -7.81 -16.18
C TRP A 52 -0.65 -6.73 -15.65
N ALA A 53 -0.75 -6.67 -14.32
CA ALA A 53 -1.34 -5.59 -13.57
C ALA A 53 -0.25 -4.97 -12.69
N CYS A 54 -0.11 -3.64 -12.76
CA CYS A 54 0.68 -2.89 -11.81
C CYS A 54 -0.12 -2.80 -10.51
N ILE A 55 0.38 -3.41 -9.43
CA ILE A 55 -0.25 -3.32 -8.11
C ILE A 55 0.22 -2.04 -7.42
N SER A 56 1.52 -1.75 -7.51
CA SER A 56 2.14 -0.55 -6.95
C SER A 56 3.34 -0.14 -7.81
N ARG A 57 3.52 1.16 -8.05
CA ARG A 57 4.72 1.69 -8.73
C ARG A 57 5.88 1.96 -7.76
N ASP A 58 5.59 2.11 -6.47
CA ASP A 58 6.57 2.39 -5.43
C ASP A 58 5.97 2.07 -4.05
N THR A 59 6.19 0.83 -3.60
CA THR A 59 5.65 0.35 -2.32
C THR A 59 6.21 1.09 -1.11
N GLU A 60 7.40 1.71 -1.23
CA GLU A 60 8.01 2.49 -0.15
C GLU A 60 7.30 3.83 0.01
N LYS A 61 6.97 4.51 -1.09
CA LYS A 61 6.20 5.77 -1.05
C LYS A 61 4.75 5.55 -0.66
N GLU A 62 4.12 4.47 -1.13
CA GLU A 62 2.74 4.16 -0.73
C GLU A 62 2.61 3.90 0.78
N ARG A 63 3.67 3.39 1.43
CA ARG A 63 3.70 3.24 2.89
C ARG A 63 3.67 4.58 3.61
N GLU A 64 4.26 5.63 3.03
CA GLU A 64 4.23 6.99 3.59
C GLU A 64 2.91 7.71 3.28
N GLU A 65 2.35 7.50 2.09
CA GLU A 65 1.06 8.06 1.68
C GLU A 65 -0.13 7.41 2.41
N GLN A 66 -0.05 6.12 2.76
CA GLN A 66 -1.04 5.43 3.59
C GLN A 66 -0.84 5.63 5.10
N GLN A 67 0.17 6.39 5.51
CA GLN A 67 0.46 6.71 6.90
C GLN A 67 0.25 8.19 7.23
N VAL A 68 -0.79 8.81 6.65
CA VAL A 68 -1.55 9.76 7.49
C VAL A 68 -2.27 8.90 8.52
N SER A 69 -1.57 8.64 9.63
CA SER A 69 -2.17 8.13 10.85
C SER A 69 -3.19 9.17 11.30
N LYS A 70 -4.37 9.14 10.69
CA LYS A 70 -5.49 9.98 11.02
C LYS A 70 -5.74 9.82 12.52
N SER A 71 -5.70 10.92 13.25
CA SER A 71 -6.03 10.91 14.68
C SER A 71 -7.55 10.89 14.79
N ASP A 72 -8.16 9.79 14.36
CA ASP A 72 -9.61 9.67 14.37
C ASP A 72 -10.13 9.55 15.81
N PHE A 73 -11.26 10.20 16.08
CA PHE A 73 -11.85 10.23 17.41
C PHE A 73 -13.30 9.76 17.32
N TYR A 74 -13.58 8.64 17.98
CA TYR A 74 -14.91 8.06 18.07
C TYR A 74 -15.45 8.12 19.49
N HIS A 75 -16.75 8.32 19.57
CA HIS A 75 -17.54 8.15 20.79
C HIS A 75 -18.35 6.85 20.69
N TYR A 76 -18.25 6.00 21.70
CA TYR A 76 -19.04 4.79 21.80
C TYR A 76 -20.25 5.01 22.72
N ASP A 77 -21.45 4.78 22.19
CA ASP A 77 -22.69 4.77 22.95
C ASP A 77 -22.99 3.33 23.39
N ILE A 78 -23.03 3.10 24.71
CA ILE A 78 -23.23 1.77 25.31
C ILE A 78 -24.70 1.34 25.20
N ASP A 79 -25.64 2.28 25.36
CA ASP A 79 -27.07 1.99 25.35
C ASP A 79 -27.55 1.66 23.94
N ALA A 80 -26.99 2.35 22.94
CA ALA A 80 -27.26 2.11 21.53
C ALA A 80 -26.34 1.04 20.91
N ASN A 81 -25.23 0.67 21.58
CA ASN A 81 -24.18 -0.21 21.07
C ASN A 81 -23.63 0.24 19.70
N THR A 82 -23.39 1.54 19.56
CA THR A 82 -22.96 2.16 18.29
C THR A 82 -21.77 3.07 18.49
N TRP A 83 -20.84 3.02 17.53
CA TRP A 83 -19.73 3.97 17.41
C TRP A 83 -20.18 5.17 16.57
N THR A 84 -19.91 6.38 17.06
CA THR A 84 -20.13 7.63 16.32
C THR A 84 -18.77 8.31 16.09
N LEU A 85 -18.44 8.57 14.83
CA LEU A 85 -17.25 9.34 14.46
C LEU A 85 -17.47 10.81 14.79
N LEU A 86 -16.56 11.41 15.56
CA LEU A 86 -16.62 12.82 15.95
C LEU A 86 -15.62 13.69 15.18
N SER A 87 -14.43 13.17 14.85
CA SER A 87 -13.48 13.81 13.93
C SER A 87 -12.66 12.74 13.21
N GLU A 88 -12.46 12.92 11.91
CA GLU A 88 -11.60 12.06 11.11
C GLU A 88 -10.11 12.31 11.39
N ASP A 89 -9.73 13.50 11.87
CA ASP A 89 -8.35 13.81 12.20
C ASP A 89 -8.29 14.98 13.20
N THR A 90 -8.33 14.67 14.49
CA THR A 90 -8.24 15.69 15.55
C THR A 90 -6.97 16.51 15.44
N SER A 91 -5.90 15.98 14.84
CA SER A 91 -4.64 16.71 14.70
C SER A 91 -4.71 17.84 13.67
N ALA A 92 -5.54 17.68 12.62
CA ALA A 92 -5.81 18.71 11.63
C ALA A 92 -6.72 19.82 12.19
N ASP A 93 -7.59 19.48 13.14
CA ASP A 93 -8.51 20.39 13.82
C ASP A 93 -7.87 21.15 15.01
N GLY A 94 -6.55 21.05 15.18
CA GLY A 94 -5.80 21.69 16.29
C GLY A 94 -5.89 20.95 17.62
N GLY A 95 -6.40 19.72 17.61
CA GLY A 95 -6.45 18.80 18.73
C GLY A 95 -5.16 17.97 18.88
N PRO A 96 -5.13 17.05 19.86
CA PRO A 96 -3.96 16.24 20.14
C PRO A 96 -3.64 15.31 18.96
N LYS A 97 -2.35 15.08 18.72
CA LYS A 97 -1.87 14.01 17.84
C LYS A 97 -2.17 12.66 18.47
N LEU A 98 -2.39 11.64 17.63
CA LEU A 98 -2.58 10.27 18.09
C LEU A 98 -1.47 9.84 19.06
N VAL A 99 -1.88 9.47 20.27
CA VAL A 99 -0.99 8.93 21.29
C VAL A 99 -1.13 7.42 21.26
N PHE A 100 -0.05 6.72 20.97
CA PHE A 100 0.02 5.27 21.15
C PHE A 100 0.55 4.96 22.56
N ASP A 101 0.02 3.87 23.12
CA ASP A 101 0.36 3.30 24.44
C ASP A 101 -0.29 3.99 25.65
N HIS A 102 -1.52 3.56 25.94
CA HIS A 102 -2.15 3.72 27.24
C HIS A 102 -2.35 2.34 27.85
N GLN A 103 -1.24 1.59 28.03
CA GLN A 103 -1.26 0.44 28.93
C GLN A 103 -1.52 0.95 30.34
N VAL A 104 -2.78 0.83 30.77
CA VAL A 104 -3.15 0.91 32.18
C VAL A 104 -2.66 -0.38 32.82
N ASN A 105 -1.60 -0.28 33.61
CA ASN A 105 -1.10 -1.38 34.46
C ASN A 105 -2.05 -1.64 35.63
#